data_AF-A0A1B7X3L1-F1
#
_entry.id   AF-A0A1B7X3L1-F1
#
_cell.length_a   1.000
_cell.length_b   1.000
_cell.length_c   1.000
_cell.angle_alpha   90.00
_cell.angle_beta   90.00
_cell.angle_gamma   90.00
#
_symmetry.space_group_name_H-M   'P 1'
#
loop_
_entity.id
_entity.type
_entity.pdbx_description
1 polymer ?
#
loop_
_entity_poly.entity_id
_entity_poly.type
_entity_poly.pdbx_seq_one_letter_code
_entity_poly.pdbx_strand_id
1 'polypeptide(L)'
;MNLTDILKAANPFQQKAAPKVTFNNPFTDFGGLIGGRTLYPELDQQKFVLDYKNNSEVYAIIKRISKTISTVPFYVYQVKNKKELARYKSMLSNATSTTDIAKAELVRVKAVAEIADSPLNDLLEKPNEYQSFSEFIESAVGYKLITGNTYIWANRLESGKVAELVTLPSQYVAIISDGTINGVEGYSFTLVGWDQLDAKDVIHLKYFNPYFDTNGNQLYGLSPLQAAYRTVQRSNDAKDTSVGMLQNQGPKGILSADESNDFGPEAAGKLKEDFYNQYGTKTQAGILKNAGKILIAGAKLNWINMGLSPIDLQLLESEKVTLRELCNVYGVNSALFNDPDNKTYNNMKEAKKEM
;
A
#
# COMPACT_ATOMS: atom_id res chain seq x y z
N MET A 1 4.78 -31.63 -71.66
CA MET A 1 4.68 -31.23 -70.24
C MET A 1 3.86 -29.96 -70.18
N ASN A 2 2.65 -30.03 -69.64
CA ASN A 2 1.73 -28.89 -69.63
C ASN A 2 2.03 -27.96 -68.45
N LEU A 3 1.90 -26.65 -68.69
CA LEU A 3 2.14 -25.56 -67.72
C LEU A 3 1.34 -25.71 -66.41
N THR A 4 0.25 -26.48 -66.44
CA THR A 4 -0.62 -26.79 -65.30
C THR A 4 0.04 -27.69 -64.25
N ASP A 5 1.04 -28.49 -64.62
CA ASP A 5 1.69 -29.41 -63.67
C ASP A 5 2.77 -28.70 -62.84
N ILE A 6 3.37 -27.62 -63.37
CA ILE A 6 4.36 -26.80 -62.67
C ILE A 6 3.67 -25.90 -61.62
N LEU A 7 2.48 -25.38 -61.92
CA LEU A 7 1.70 -24.53 -60.99
C LEU A 7 1.12 -25.31 -59.81
N LYS A 8 0.90 -26.62 -59.93
CA LYS A 8 0.50 -27.48 -58.79
C LYS A 8 1.64 -27.74 -57.80
N ALA A 9 2.89 -27.70 -58.25
CA ALA A 9 4.06 -27.88 -57.38
C ALA A 9 4.42 -26.62 -56.57
N ALA A 10 3.88 -25.45 -56.94
CA ALA A 10 4.19 -24.16 -56.33
C ALA A 10 3.09 -23.61 -55.42
N ASN A 11 2.12 -24.44 -55.00
CA ASN A 11 1.02 -24.00 -54.14
C ASN A 11 1.33 -24.34 -52.67
N PRO A 12 1.69 -23.37 -51.81
CA PRO A 12 2.10 -23.63 -50.42
C PRO A 12 0.95 -24.11 -49.50
N PHE A 13 -0.26 -24.28 -50.04
CA PHE A 13 -1.48 -24.63 -49.29
C PHE A 13 -1.91 -26.11 -49.42
N GLN A 14 -1.14 -26.97 -50.08
CA GLN A 14 -1.41 -28.43 -50.15
C GLN A 14 -0.33 -29.27 -49.44
N GLN A 15 0.21 -28.79 -48.32
CA GLN A 15 1.00 -29.66 -47.45
C GLN A 15 0.09 -30.68 -46.76
N LYS A 16 0.40 -31.96 -46.98
CA LYS A 16 -0.13 -33.11 -46.24
C LYS A 16 -0.13 -32.79 -44.74
N ALA A 17 -1.22 -33.11 -44.05
CA ALA A 17 -1.39 -32.95 -42.62
C ALA A 17 -0.12 -33.35 -41.86
N ALA A 18 0.51 -32.36 -41.22
CA ALA A 18 1.54 -32.60 -40.23
C ALA A 18 0.98 -33.55 -39.16
N PRO A 19 1.80 -34.46 -38.59
CA PRO A 19 1.36 -35.23 -37.42
C PRO A 19 0.86 -34.24 -36.38
N LYS A 20 -0.30 -34.51 -35.77
CA LYS A 20 -0.83 -33.70 -34.67
C LYS A 20 0.28 -33.59 -33.62
N VAL A 21 1.00 -32.47 -33.63
CA VAL A 21 1.81 -32.06 -32.50
C VAL A 21 0.77 -31.78 -31.42
N THR A 22 0.68 -32.68 -30.45
CA THR A 22 -0.02 -32.42 -29.21
C THR A 22 0.71 -31.23 -28.60
N PHE A 23 0.22 -30.02 -28.85
CA PHE A 23 0.55 -28.89 -28.01
C PHE A 23 -0.04 -29.24 -26.65
N ASN A 24 0.75 -29.87 -25.78
CA ASN A 24 0.48 -29.79 -24.36
C ASN A 24 0.42 -28.30 -24.07
N ASN A 25 -0.77 -27.82 -23.74
CA ASN A 25 -0.97 -26.42 -23.45
C ASN A 25 -0.05 -26.14 -22.25
N PRO A 26 0.98 -25.28 -22.34
CA PRO A 26 1.86 -25.03 -21.19
C PRO A 26 1.06 -24.50 -19.98
N PHE A 27 -0.15 -24.01 -20.22
CA PHE A 27 -1.13 -23.61 -19.22
C PHE A 27 -1.83 -24.76 -18.47
N THR A 28 -1.93 -25.98 -19.04
CA THR A 28 -2.48 -27.13 -18.28
C THR A 28 -1.49 -27.65 -17.24
N ASP A 29 -0.19 -27.53 -17.50
CA ASP A 29 0.88 -27.89 -16.55
C ASP A 29 0.97 -26.84 -15.42
N PHE A 30 0.76 -25.57 -15.75
CA PHE A 30 0.61 -24.49 -14.76
C PHE A 30 -0.62 -24.68 -13.86
N GLY A 31 -1.77 -25.08 -14.43
CA GLY A 31 -2.97 -25.29 -13.64
C GLY A 31 -2.91 -26.46 -12.66
N GLY A 32 -2.10 -27.48 -12.97
CA GLY A 32 -1.80 -28.56 -12.03
C GLY A 32 -0.96 -28.13 -10.81
N LEU A 33 -0.24 -27.00 -10.89
CA LEU A 33 0.64 -26.52 -9.81
C LEU A 33 -0.13 -25.71 -8.74
N ILE A 34 -1.17 -24.97 -9.14
CA ILE A 34 -1.89 -24.02 -8.28
C ILE A 34 -3.38 -24.31 -8.08
N GLY A 35 -4.00 -25.17 -8.90
CA GLY A 35 -5.43 -25.46 -8.81
C GLY A 35 -5.84 -26.09 -7.48
N GLY A 36 -6.90 -25.56 -6.87
CA GLY A 36 -7.44 -26.00 -5.58
C GLY A 36 -6.55 -25.72 -4.37
N ARG A 37 -5.43 -25.00 -4.54
CA ARG A 37 -4.51 -24.67 -3.45
C ARG A 37 -4.78 -23.27 -2.91
N THR A 38 -4.72 -23.13 -1.60
CA THR A 38 -4.67 -21.84 -0.94
C THR A 38 -3.30 -21.21 -1.17
N LEU A 39 -3.30 -20.11 -1.90
CA LEU A 39 -2.12 -19.33 -2.21
C LEU A 39 -1.97 -18.23 -1.16
N TYR A 40 -0.74 -18.03 -0.70
CA TYR A 40 -0.39 -16.97 0.23
C TYR A 40 0.54 -15.99 -0.49
N PRO A 41 0.33 -14.67 -0.32
CA PRO A 41 1.21 -13.69 -0.93
C PRO A 41 2.63 -13.84 -0.38
N GLU A 42 3.64 -13.66 -1.24
CA GLU A 42 5.04 -13.74 -0.82
C GLU A 42 5.43 -12.61 0.15
N LEU A 43 4.81 -11.43 -0.01
CA LEU A 43 5.02 -10.31 0.90
C LEU A 43 4.04 -10.33 2.06
N ASP A 44 4.59 -10.11 3.25
CA ASP A 44 3.85 -10.01 4.49
C ASP A 44 2.96 -8.75 4.51
N GLN A 45 1.69 -8.94 4.14
CA GLN A 45 0.69 -7.87 4.19
C GLN A 45 0.48 -7.32 5.61
N GLN A 46 0.79 -8.11 6.65
CA GLN A 46 0.69 -7.64 8.05
C GLN A 46 1.72 -6.55 8.32
N LYS A 47 2.90 -6.63 7.70
CA LYS A 47 3.92 -5.60 7.79
C LYS A 47 3.42 -4.25 7.25
N PHE A 48 2.73 -4.23 6.11
CA PHE A 48 2.19 -2.98 5.57
C PHE A 48 1.10 -2.37 6.45
N VAL A 49 0.29 -3.21 7.09
CA VAL A 49 -0.68 -2.76 8.11
C VAL A 49 0.04 -2.19 9.33
N LEU A 50 1.16 -2.79 9.75
CA LEU A 50 2.00 -2.28 10.84
C LEU A 50 2.67 -0.96 10.48
N ASP A 51 3.15 -0.80 9.25
CA ASP A 51 3.72 0.46 8.75
C ASP A 51 2.66 1.56 8.76
N TYR A 52 1.42 1.28 8.35
CA TYR A 52 0.30 2.21 8.47
C TYR A 52 -0.01 2.59 9.93
N LYS A 53 0.12 1.65 10.86
CA LYS A 53 -0.10 1.90 12.29
C LYS A 53 1.00 2.75 12.92
N ASN A 54 2.26 2.55 12.53
CA ASN A 54 3.43 3.12 13.22
C ASN A 54 4.01 4.36 12.54
N ASN A 55 3.77 4.57 11.24
CA ASN A 55 4.30 5.70 10.49
C ASN A 55 3.22 6.77 10.26
N SER A 56 3.43 7.95 10.85
CA SER A 56 2.45 9.05 10.80
C SER A 56 2.21 9.62 9.40
N GLU A 57 3.22 9.68 8.53
CA GLU A 57 3.09 10.20 7.16
C GLU A 57 2.26 9.23 6.31
N VAL A 58 2.56 7.93 6.42
CA VAL A 58 1.78 6.87 5.77
C VAL A 58 0.33 6.93 6.22
N TYR A 59 0.09 7.01 7.54
CA TYR A 59 -1.26 7.16 8.09
C TYR A 59 -1.98 8.38 7.50
N ALA A 60 -1.33 9.56 7.55
CA ALA A 60 -1.92 10.81 7.10
C ALA A 60 -2.30 10.78 5.61
N ILE A 61 -1.41 10.27 4.75
CA ILE A 61 -1.64 10.18 3.30
C ILE A 61 -2.83 9.26 3.01
N ILE A 62 -2.79 8.03 3.53
CA ILE A 62 -3.84 7.04 3.25
C ILE A 62 -5.18 7.50 3.83
N LYS A 63 -5.20 8.02 5.07
CA LYS A 63 -6.41 8.54 5.72
C LYS A 63 -7.01 9.70 4.93
N ARG A 64 -6.19 10.59 4.39
CA ARG A 64 -6.66 11.72 3.58
C ARG A 64 -7.35 11.22 2.31
N ILE A 65 -6.74 10.29 1.59
CA ILE A 65 -7.29 9.71 0.35
C ILE A 65 -8.58 8.95 0.63
N SER A 66 -8.56 8.04 1.60
CA SER A 66 -9.74 7.23 1.93
C SER A 66 -10.91 8.08 2.43
N LYS A 67 -10.62 9.14 3.21
CA LYS A 67 -11.65 10.06 3.68
C LYS A 67 -12.25 10.91 2.56
N THR A 68 -11.43 11.38 1.61
CA THR A 68 -11.96 12.12 0.46
C THR A 68 -12.90 11.23 -0.35
N ILE A 69 -12.48 9.99 -0.66
CA ILE A 69 -13.31 9.07 -1.44
C ILE A 69 -14.61 8.72 -0.70
N SER A 70 -14.57 8.53 0.61
CA SER A 70 -15.76 8.19 1.39
C SER A 70 -16.80 9.31 1.53
N THR A 71 -16.44 10.55 1.17
CA THR A 71 -17.38 11.68 1.11
C THR A 71 -18.17 11.75 -0.20
N VAL A 72 -17.77 10.98 -1.23
CA VAL A 72 -18.45 10.99 -2.53
C VAL A 72 -19.70 10.10 -2.46
N PRO A 73 -20.92 10.65 -2.63
CA PRO A 73 -22.15 9.87 -2.59
C PRO A 73 -22.30 9.00 -3.84
N PHE A 74 -22.92 7.84 -3.68
CA PHE A 74 -23.20 6.91 -4.78
C PHE A 74 -24.69 6.98 -5.11
N TYR A 75 -25.00 6.96 -6.40
CA TYR A 75 -26.38 6.99 -6.90
C TYR A 75 -26.60 5.84 -7.86
N VAL A 76 -27.74 5.18 -7.74
CA VAL A 76 -28.15 4.11 -8.66
C VAL A 76 -28.88 4.70 -9.87
N TYR A 77 -28.44 4.31 -11.05
CA TYR A 77 -28.95 4.81 -12.32
C TYR A 77 -29.49 3.69 -13.20
N GLN A 78 -30.68 3.89 -13.78
CA GLN A 78 -31.20 3.07 -14.87
C GLN A 78 -30.76 3.61 -16.22
N VAL A 79 -30.23 2.75 -17.08
CA VAL A 79 -29.80 3.12 -18.43
C VAL A 79 -31.03 3.28 -19.34
N LYS A 80 -31.28 4.50 -19.81
CA LYS A 80 -32.31 4.80 -20.83
C LYS A 80 -31.78 4.59 -22.24
N ASN A 81 -30.57 5.08 -22.50
CA ASN A 81 -29.97 5.06 -23.83
C ASN A 81 -28.49 4.66 -23.76
N LYS A 82 -28.17 3.46 -24.26
CA LYS A 82 -26.80 2.91 -24.26
C LYS A 82 -25.83 3.73 -25.12
N LYS A 83 -26.29 4.33 -26.22
CA LYS A 83 -25.44 5.14 -27.12
C LYS A 83 -25.02 6.44 -26.45
N GLU A 84 -25.96 7.14 -25.83
CA GLU A 84 -25.66 8.36 -25.08
C GLU A 84 -24.82 8.05 -23.84
N LEU A 85 -25.01 6.89 -23.19
CA LEU A 85 -24.16 6.46 -22.09
C LEU A 85 -22.69 6.26 -22.53
N ALA A 86 -22.46 5.62 -23.68
CA ALA A 86 -21.12 5.46 -24.22
C ALA A 86 -20.48 6.83 -24.56
N ARG A 87 -21.28 7.74 -25.14
CA ARG A 87 -20.84 9.12 -25.42
C ARG A 87 -20.50 9.87 -24.14
N TYR A 88 -21.33 9.80 -23.11
CA TYR A 88 -21.07 10.39 -21.79
C TYR A 88 -19.74 9.90 -21.21
N LYS A 89 -19.51 8.57 -21.19
CA LYS A 89 -18.26 7.98 -20.69
C LYS A 89 -17.04 8.48 -21.45
N SER A 90 -17.12 8.55 -22.78
CA SER A 90 -16.03 9.06 -23.63
C SER A 90 -15.77 10.56 -23.40
N MET A 91 -16.82 11.38 -23.26
CA MET A 91 -16.68 12.81 -23.00
C MET A 91 -16.06 13.07 -21.63
N LEU A 92 -16.48 12.33 -20.60
CA LEU A 92 -15.95 12.48 -19.25
C LEU A 92 -14.47 12.05 -19.18
N SER A 93 -14.11 10.95 -19.84
CA SER A 93 -12.72 10.47 -19.88
C SER A 93 -11.75 11.44 -20.56
N ASN A 94 -12.23 12.29 -21.47
CA ASN A 94 -11.42 13.28 -22.19
C ASN A 94 -11.60 14.71 -21.66
N ALA A 95 -12.38 14.89 -20.58
CA ALA A 95 -12.68 16.20 -20.03
C ALA A 95 -11.46 16.77 -19.31
N THR A 96 -10.95 17.91 -19.78
CA THR A 96 -9.83 18.63 -19.15
C THR A 96 -10.28 19.93 -18.49
N SER A 97 -11.42 20.48 -18.91
CA SER A 97 -11.99 21.71 -18.36
C SER A 97 -13.33 21.47 -17.66
N THR A 98 -13.70 22.37 -16.74
CA THR A 98 -15.02 22.38 -16.11
C THR A 98 -16.16 22.49 -17.13
N THR A 99 -15.92 23.14 -18.27
CA THR A 99 -16.92 23.25 -19.33
C THR A 99 -17.17 21.92 -20.04
N ASP A 100 -16.14 21.07 -20.17
CA ASP A 100 -16.29 19.76 -20.79
C ASP A 100 -17.06 18.80 -19.88
N ILE A 101 -16.81 18.88 -18.57
CA ILE A 101 -17.57 18.15 -17.55
C ILE A 101 -19.04 18.57 -17.62
N ALA A 102 -19.33 19.87 -17.68
CA ALA A 102 -20.71 20.37 -17.79
C ALA A 102 -21.40 19.88 -19.08
N LYS A 103 -20.68 19.84 -20.21
CA LYS A 103 -21.22 19.28 -21.46
C LYS A 103 -21.49 17.78 -21.35
N ALA A 104 -20.60 17.02 -20.72
CA ALA A 104 -20.78 15.59 -20.47
C ALA A 104 -22.03 15.36 -19.60
N GLU A 105 -22.24 16.20 -18.60
CA GLU A 105 -23.39 16.12 -17.70
C GLU A 105 -24.74 16.31 -18.41
N LEU A 106 -24.81 17.20 -19.41
CA LEU A 106 -25.99 17.31 -20.27
C LEU A 106 -26.30 16.04 -21.06
N VAL A 107 -25.27 15.26 -21.42
CA VAL A 107 -25.42 13.96 -22.09
C VAL A 107 -25.85 12.89 -21.08
N ARG A 108 -25.36 12.95 -19.84
CA ARG A 108 -25.74 12.02 -18.75
C ARG A 108 -27.25 12.00 -18.54
N VAL A 109 -27.90 13.16 -18.48
CA VAL A 109 -29.36 13.30 -18.29
C VAL A 109 -30.16 12.58 -19.39
N LYS A 110 -29.63 12.54 -20.63
CA LYS A 110 -30.25 11.81 -21.75
C LYS A 110 -29.94 10.31 -21.69
N ALA A 111 -28.83 9.93 -21.09
CA ALA A 111 -28.35 8.55 -21.02
C ALA A 111 -29.00 7.73 -19.90
N VAL A 112 -29.22 8.33 -18.72
CA VAL A 112 -29.65 7.62 -17.50
C VAL A 112 -30.76 8.36 -16.73
N ALA A 113 -31.56 7.60 -15.97
CA ALA A 113 -32.42 8.14 -14.90
C ALA A 113 -31.91 7.67 -13.56
N GLU A 114 -31.93 8.54 -12.56
CA GLU A 114 -31.70 8.14 -11.17
C GLU A 114 -32.87 7.30 -10.66
N ILE A 115 -32.55 6.24 -9.93
CA ILE A 115 -33.51 5.48 -9.14
C ILE A 115 -33.27 5.90 -7.69
N ALA A 116 -34.21 6.67 -7.14
CA ALA A 116 -34.12 7.15 -5.76
C ALA A 116 -34.29 6.00 -4.75
N ASP A 117 -35.30 5.15 -4.96
CA ASP A 117 -35.66 4.08 -4.03
C ASP A 117 -35.34 2.71 -4.65
N SER A 118 -34.16 2.18 -4.31
CA SER A 118 -33.71 0.86 -4.74
C SER A 118 -33.23 0.07 -3.54
N PRO A 119 -33.51 -1.26 -3.45
CA PRO A 119 -32.91 -2.11 -2.43
C PRO A 119 -31.38 -2.06 -2.39
N LEU A 120 -30.75 -1.69 -3.51
CA LEU A 120 -29.31 -1.46 -3.56
C LEU A 120 -28.90 -0.14 -2.88
N ASN A 121 -29.69 0.92 -3.00
CA ASN A 121 -29.42 2.17 -2.26
C ASN A 121 -29.53 1.90 -0.76
N ASP A 122 -30.58 1.20 -0.31
CA ASP A 122 -30.77 0.85 1.10
C ASP A 122 -29.58 0.05 1.64
N LEU A 123 -29.11 -0.95 0.88
CA LEU A 123 -27.93 -1.74 1.22
C LEU A 123 -26.66 -0.88 1.25
N LEU A 124 -26.48 0.05 0.31
CA LEU A 124 -25.29 0.89 0.28
C LEU A 124 -25.30 1.90 1.41
N GLU A 125 -26.43 2.52 1.75
CA GLU A 125 -26.54 3.48 2.86
C GLU A 125 -26.15 2.85 4.20
N LYS A 126 -26.61 1.62 4.43
CA LYS A 126 -26.30 0.83 5.62
C LYS A 126 -25.78 -0.57 5.22
N PRO A 127 -24.48 -0.68 4.87
CA PRO A 127 -23.90 -1.92 4.38
C PRO A 127 -23.89 -3.03 5.42
N ASN A 128 -23.83 -2.69 6.71
CA ASN A 128 -23.92 -3.62 7.83
C ASN A 128 -24.47 -2.91 9.07
N GLU A 129 -24.61 -3.62 10.18
CA GLU A 129 -25.23 -3.07 11.40
C GLU A 129 -24.41 -1.98 12.10
N TYR A 130 -23.08 -1.94 11.88
CA TYR A 130 -22.13 -1.18 12.68
C TYR A 130 -21.39 -0.07 11.92
N GLN A 131 -21.60 0.07 10.62
CA GLN A 131 -20.96 1.09 9.78
C GLN A 131 -21.95 1.75 8.83
N SER A 132 -21.73 3.04 8.60
CA SER A 132 -22.32 3.80 7.50
C SER A 132 -21.62 3.51 6.17
N PHE A 133 -22.25 3.89 5.05
CA PHE A 133 -21.63 3.82 3.71
C PHE A 133 -20.23 4.43 3.67
N SER A 134 -20.07 5.64 4.23
CA SER A 134 -18.79 6.35 4.24
C SER A 134 -17.72 5.57 5.01
N GLU A 135 -18.03 5.01 6.17
CA GLU A 135 -17.07 4.21 6.94
C GLU A 135 -16.69 2.92 6.22
N PHE A 136 -17.67 2.28 5.57
CA PHE A 136 -17.45 1.10 4.75
C PHE A 136 -16.51 1.40 3.58
N ILE A 137 -16.78 2.44 2.78
CA ILE A 137 -15.91 2.85 1.67
C ILE A 137 -14.52 3.25 2.16
N GLU A 138 -14.45 3.97 3.28
CA GLU A 138 -13.17 4.37 3.88
C GLU A 138 -12.33 3.14 4.25
N SER A 139 -12.95 2.11 4.83
CA SER A 139 -12.30 0.84 5.17
C SER A 139 -11.83 0.08 3.92
N ALA A 140 -12.70 -0.02 2.91
CA ALA A 140 -12.43 -0.72 1.66
C ALA A 140 -11.25 -0.07 0.93
N VAL A 141 -11.30 1.25 0.73
CA VAL A 141 -10.21 2.00 0.10
C VAL A 141 -8.94 1.94 0.93
N GLY A 142 -9.05 1.99 2.26
CA GLY A 142 -7.91 1.86 3.17
C GLY A 142 -7.14 0.56 2.93
N TYR A 143 -7.82 -0.59 2.94
CA TYR A 143 -7.16 -1.87 2.66
C TYR A 143 -6.54 -1.90 1.26
N LYS A 144 -7.21 -1.35 0.24
CA LYS A 144 -6.66 -1.26 -1.11
C LYS A 144 -5.34 -0.50 -1.14
N LEU A 145 -5.26 0.64 -0.47
CA LEU A 145 -4.07 1.50 -0.43
C LEU A 145 -2.91 0.92 0.38
N ILE A 146 -3.22 0.14 1.43
CA ILE A 146 -2.23 -0.45 2.34
C ILE A 146 -1.69 -1.77 1.77
N THR A 147 -2.59 -2.70 1.44
CA THR A 147 -2.25 -4.09 1.09
C THR A 147 -2.34 -4.38 -0.40
N GLY A 148 -2.83 -3.42 -1.19
CA GLY A 148 -3.05 -3.60 -2.63
C GLY A 148 -4.36 -4.33 -2.96
N ASN A 149 -5.05 -4.82 -1.94
CA ASN A 149 -6.20 -5.70 -2.03
C ASN A 149 -7.34 -5.19 -1.15
N THR A 150 -8.55 -5.52 -1.54
CA THR A 150 -9.74 -5.34 -0.72
C THR A 150 -10.68 -6.48 -1.01
N TYR A 151 -11.15 -7.13 0.04
CA TYR A 151 -12.11 -8.21 -0.05
C TYR A 151 -13.37 -7.75 0.66
N ILE A 152 -14.48 -7.70 -0.06
CA ILE A 152 -15.79 -7.39 0.52
C ILE A 152 -16.60 -8.67 0.42
N TRP A 153 -16.91 -9.26 1.57
CA TRP A 153 -17.82 -10.38 1.67
C TRP A 153 -19.26 -9.89 1.58
N ALA A 154 -20.01 -10.44 0.64
CA ALA A 154 -21.43 -10.20 0.46
C ALA A 154 -22.21 -11.36 1.09
N ASN A 155 -22.72 -11.17 2.30
CA ASN A 155 -23.54 -12.17 2.95
C ASN A 155 -24.89 -12.26 2.23
N ARG A 156 -25.24 -13.43 1.72
CA ARG A 156 -26.49 -13.66 0.99
C ARG A 156 -27.45 -14.48 1.80
N LEU A 157 -28.73 -14.08 1.74
CA LEU A 157 -29.83 -14.90 2.22
C LEU A 157 -30.03 -16.11 1.27
N GLU A 158 -30.76 -17.13 1.73
CA GLU A 158 -31.15 -18.27 0.89
C GLU A 158 -31.91 -17.85 -0.39
N SER A 159 -32.58 -16.70 -0.35
CA SER A 159 -33.24 -16.08 -1.52
C SER A 159 -32.28 -15.54 -2.59
N GLY A 160 -30.97 -15.53 -2.34
CA GLY A 160 -29.92 -14.98 -3.20
C GLY A 160 -29.68 -13.47 -3.08
N LYS A 161 -30.54 -12.76 -2.32
CA LYS A 161 -30.37 -11.33 -2.02
C LYS A 161 -29.21 -11.12 -1.04
N VAL A 162 -28.41 -10.07 -1.27
CA VAL A 162 -27.34 -9.65 -0.36
C VAL A 162 -27.98 -8.93 0.83
N ALA A 163 -27.73 -9.43 2.04
CA ALA A 163 -28.20 -8.84 3.28
C ALA A 163 -27.23 -7.80 3.83
N GLU A 164 -25.93 -8.07 3.73
CA GLU A 164 -24.88 -7.18 4.25
C GLU A 164 -23.60 -7.29 3.43
N LEU A 165 -22.79 -6.23 3.51
CA LEU A 165 -21.47 -6.11 2.94
C LEU A 165 -20.47 -5.86 4.08
N VAL A 166 -19.44 -6.71 4.14
CA VAL A 166 -18.41 -6.63 5.18
C VAL A 166 -17.04 -6.62 4.52
N THR A 167 -16.26 -5.58 4.78
CA THR A 167 -14.86 -5.53 4.36
C THR A 167 -14.03 -6.47 5.22
N LEU A 168 -13.45 -7.51 4.62
CA LEU A 168 -12.58 -8.45 5.30
C LEU A 168 -11.16 -7.87 5.44
N PRO A 169 -10.47 -8.09 6.57
CA PRO A 169 -9.08 -7.71 6.75
C PRO A 169 -8.18 -8.43 5.74
N SER A 170 -7.65 -7.68 4.78
CA SER A 170 -6.99 -8.27 3.60
C SER A 170 -5.76 -9.10 3.95
N GLN A 171 -5.04 -8.73 5.02
CA GLN A 171 -3.87 -9.46 5.52
C GLN A 171 -4.16 -10.86 6.08
N TYR A 172 -5.43 -11.24 6.24
CA TYR A 172 -5.86 -12.56 6.70
C TYR A 172 -6.66 -13.33 5.65
N VAL A 173 -6.82 -12.76 4.45
CA VAL A 173 -7.51 -13.40 3.33
C VAL A 173 -6.51 -14.01 2.36
N ALA A 174 -6.66 -15.30 2.10
CA ALA A 174 -5.88 -16.05 1.12
C ALA A 174 -6.76 -16.41 -0.08
N ILE A 175 -6.16 -16.50 -1.27
CA ILE A 175 -6.87 -16.82 -2.52
C ILE A 175 -6.76 -18.31 -2.77
N ILE A 176 -7.86 -18.97 -3.12
CA ILE A 176 -7.88 -20.34 -3.62
C ILE A 176 -7.97 -20.27 -5.14
N SER A 177 -6.94 -20.73 -5.85
CA SER A 177 -6.92 -20.65 -7.32
C SER A 177 -7.70 -21.79 -7.97
N ASP A 178 -8.39 -21.49 -9.07
CA ASP A 178 -9.07 -22.50 -9.90
C ASP A 178 -8.12 -23.24 -10.87
N GLY A 179 -6.81 -22.95 -10.82
CA GLY A 179 -5.82 -23.53 -11.72
C GLY A 179 -5.64 -22.77 -13.04
N THR A 180 -6.39 -21.71 -13.29
CA THR A 180 -6.16 -20.85 -14.45
C THR A 180 -5.25 -19.68 -14.09
N ILE A 181 -4.61 -19.07 -15.09
CA ILE A 181 -3.63 -17.98 -14.95
C ILE A 181 -4.11 -16.86 -14.01
N ASN A 182 -5.39 -16.53 -14.07
CA ASN A 182 -6.03 -15.42 -13.35
C ASN A 182 -7.29 -15.84 -12.57
N GLY A 183 -7.59 -17.13 -12.49
CA GLY A 183 -8.85 -17.58 -11.94
C GLY A 183 -8.79 -17.87 -10.45
N VAL A 184 -9.90 -17.59 -9.81
CA VAL A 184 -10.10 -17.68 -8.37
C VAL A 184 -11.33 -18.54 -8.14
N GLU A 185 -11.12 -19.68 -7.48
CA GLU A 185 -12.17 -20.59 -7.07
C GLU A 185 -12.89 -20.06 -5.82
N GLY A 186 -12.12 -19.46 -4.91
CA GLY A 186 -12.64 -18.93 -3.67
C GLY A 186 -11.58 -18.22 -2.83
N TYR A 187 -11.93 -17.97 -1.58
CA TYR A 187 -11.07 -17.31 -0.62
C TYR A 187 -11.09 -18.05 0.72
N SER A 188 -10.00 -18.03 1.45
CA SER A 188 -9.94 -18.48 2.83
C SER A 188 -9.74 -17.27 3.74
N PHE A 189 -10.51 -17.16 4.82
CA PHE A 189 -10.34 -16.14 5.85
C PHE A 189 -9.84 -16.80 7.14
N THR A 190 -8.53 -16.72 7.33
CA THR A 190 -7.78 -17.53 8.30
C THR A 190 -8.04 -17.14 9.76
N LEU A 191 -8.41 -15.89 10.03
CA LEU A 191 -8.61 -15.39 11.39
C LEU A 191 -9.77 -16.08 12.13
N VAL A 192 -10.80 -16.49 11.38
CA VAL A 192 -12.04 -17.06 11.92
C VAL A 192 -12.25 -18.52 11.49
N GLY A 193 -11.28 -19.11 10.78
CA GLY A 193 -11.37 -20.48 10.27
C GLY A 193 -12.40 -20.67 9.16
N TRP A 194 -12.65 -19.64 8.34
CA TRP A 194 -13.47 -19.78 7.15
C TRP A 194 -12.61 -20.28 6.02
N ASP A 195 -12.52 -21.60 5.90
CA ASP A 195 -11.59 -22.25 4.97
C ASP A 195 -11.96 -22.06 3.51
N GLN A 196 -13.26 -21.87 3.21
CA GLN A 196 -13.74 -21.70 1.84
C GLN A 196 -14.94 -20.74 1.76
N LEU A 197 -14.68 -19.56 1.22
CA LEU A 197 -15.66 -18.60 0.74
C LEU A 197 -15.74 -18.70 -0.78
N ASP A 198 -16.96 -18.83 -1.31
CA ASP A 198 -17.19 -18.93 -2.74
C ASP A 198 -16.81 -17.61 -3.44
N ALA A 199 -16.13 -17.66 -4.57
CA ALA A 199 -15.67 -16.47 -5.30
C ALA A 199 -16.83 -15.54 -5.69
N LYS A 200 -18.05 -16.06 -5.86
CA LYS A 200 -19.26 -15.27 -6.17
C LYS A 200 -19.76 -14.38 -5.02
N ASP A 201 -19.32 -14.68 -3.80
CA ASP A 201 -19.74 -14.01 -2.56
C ASP A 201 -18.66 -13.07 -2.02
N VAL A 202 -17.52 -12.96 -2.70
CA VAL A 202 -16.43 -12.05 -2.33
C VAL A 202 -16.07 -11.15 -3.50
N ILE A 203 -16.24 -9.85 -3.32
CA ILE A 203 -15.77 -8.84 -4.26
C ILE A 203 -14.31 -8.56 -3.94
N HIS A 204 -13.42 -8.96 -4.85
CA HIS A 204 -11.99 -8.65 -4.74
C HIS A 204 -11.61 -7.46 -5.63
N LEU A 205 -11.28 -6.34 -5.00
CA LEU A 205 -10.70 -5.18 -5.67
C LEU A 205 -9.20 -5.20 -5.48
N LYS A 206 -8.44 -5.14 -6.57
CA LYS A 206 -6.98 -5.13 -6.53
C LYS A 206 -6.37 -4.06 -7.41
N TYR A 207 -5.17 -3.64 -7.06
CA TYR A 207 -4.30 -2.96 -8.02
C TYR A 207 -3.73 -3.95 -9.04
N PHE A 208 -3.30 -3.42 -10.18
CA PHE A 208 -2.55 -4.22 -11.14
C PHE A 208 -1.23 -4.69 -10.50
N ASN A 209 -0.92 -5.98 -10.66
CA ASN A 209 0.34 -6.55 -10.23
C ASN A 209 1.03 -7.21 -11.44
N PRO A 210 2.18 -6.68 -11.90
CA PRO A 210 2.94 -7.28 -12.99
C PRO A 210 3.77 -8.48 -12.54
N TYR A 211 3.92 -8.73 -11.24
CA TYR A 211 4.73 -9.83 -10.73
C TYR A 211 3.99 -11.15 -10.90
N PHE A 212 4.38 -11.90 -11.93
CA PHE A 212 3.79 -13.18 -12.29
C PHE A 212 4.70 -14.31 -11.82
N ASP A 213 4.16 -15.22 -11.01
CA ASP A 213 4.91 -16.38 -10.52
C ASP A 213 4.00 -17.61 -10.30
N THR A 214 4.63 -18.73 -9.92
CA THR A 214 3.93 -19.98 -9.62
C THR A 214 3.21 -19.97 -8.28
N ASN A 215 3.41 -18.95 -7.44
CA ASN A 215 2.68 -18.79 -6.18
C ASN A 215 1.40 -17.95 -6.37
N GLY A 216 1.12 -17.50 -7.59
CA GLY A 216 -0.06 -16.72 -7.94
C GLY A 216 -0.01 -15.29 -7.42
N ASN A 217 1.17 -14.69 -7.28
CA ASN A 217 1.31 -13.30 -6.86
C ASN A 217 0.54 -12.32 -7.77
N GLN A 218 0.37 -12.65 -9.05
CA GLN A 218 -0.46 -11.87 -9.99
C GLN A 218 -1.93 -11.81 -9.59
N LEU A 219 -2.41 -12.79 -8.79
CA LEU A 219 -3.78 -12.81 -8.29
C LEU A 219 -3.99 -11.72 -7.23
N TYR A 220 -2.94 -11.36 -6.48
CA TYR A 220 -2.92 -10.26 -5.54
C TYR A 220 -2.58 -8.92 -6.21
N GLY A 221 -3.05 -7.82 -5.62
CA GLY A 221 -2.68 -6.48 -6.04
C GLY A 221 -1.37 -5.99 -5.44
N LEU A 222 -0.61 -5.24 -6.23
CA LEU A 222 0.61 -4.55 -5.79
C LEU A 222 0.22 -3.25 -5.07
N SER A 223 0.54 -3.13 -3.78
CA SER A 223 0.20 -1.92 -3.04
C SER A 223 1.17 -0.77 -3.36
N PRO A 224 0.71 0.50 -3.33
CA PRO A 224 1.63 1.63 -3.38
C PRO A 224 2.66 1.61 -2.23
N LEU A 225 2.29 1.14 -1.03
CA LEU A 225 3.25 0.96 0.07
C LEU A 225 4.37 -0.02 -0.28
N GLN A 226 4.05 -1.10 -0.99
CA GLN A 226 5.04 -2.07 -1.40
C GLN A 226 6.07 -1.44 -2.35
N ALA A 227 5.63 -0.59 -3.28
CA ALA A 227 6.53 0.17 -4.14
C ALA A 227 7.35 1.20 -3.32
N ALA A 228 6.75 1.81 -2.29
CA ALA A 228 7.40 2.77 -1.39
C ALA A 228 8.17 2.13 -0.23
N TYR A 229 8.32 0.80 -0.19
CA TYR A 229 8.79 0.07 1.00
C TYR A 229 10.10 0.61 1.57
N ARG A 230 11.08 0.91 0.70
CA ARG A 230 12.39 1.47 1.11
C ARG A 230 12.28 2.88 1.67
N THR A 231 11.38 3.70 1.12
CA THR A 231 11.12 5.06 1.60
C THR A 231 10.46 5.01 2.98
N VAL A 232 9.49 4.12 3.19
CA VAL A 232 8.86 3.91 4.50
C VAL A 232 9.88 3.41 5.52
N GLN A 233 10.72 2.44 5.16
CA GLN A 233 11.76 1.92 6.03
C GLN A 233 12.75 3.03 6.43
N ARG A 234 13.24 3.82 5.47
CA ARG A 234 14.09 4.99 5.74
C ARG A 234 13.42 5.97 6.72
N SER A 235 12.13 6.21 6.53
CA SER A 235 11.33 7.08 7.43
C SER A 235 11.27 6.53 8.85
N ASN A 236 11.05 5.23 9.00
CA ASN A 236 10.97 4.58 10.31
C ASN A 236 12.34 4.61 11.01
N ASP A 237 13.40 4.22 10.30
CA ASP A 237 14.77 4.21 10.83
C ASP A 237 15.23 5.62 11.25
N ALA A 238 14.87 6.64 10.47
CA ALA A 238 15.12 8.05 10.79
C ALA A 238 14.46 8.47 12.11
N LYS A 239 13.19 8.11 12.30
CA LYS A 239 12.43 8.42 13.51
C LYS A 239 12.93 7.68 14.72
N ASP A 240 13.21 6.39 14.59
CA ASP A 240 13.76 5.57 15.67
C ASP A 240 15.14 6.09 16.09
N THR A 241 15.97 6.49 15.12
CA THR A 241 17.26 7.12 15.37
C THR A 241 17.08 8.46 16.10
N SER A 242 16.14 9.31 15.65
CA SER A 242 15.83 10.59 16.30
C SER A 242 15.42 10.40 17.76
N VAL A 243 14.47 9.50 18.01
CA VAL A 243 14.00 9.17 19.36
C VAL A 243 15.15 8.62 20.20
N GLY A 244 15.97 7.73 19.64
CA GLY A 244 17.15 7.18 20.32
C GLY A 244 18.20 8.25 20.65
N MET A 245 18.43 9.21 19.76
CA MET A 245 19.34 10.34 19.99
C MET A 245 18.81 11.26 21.10
N LEU A 246 17.52 11.60 21.07
CA LEU A 246 16.88 12.43 22.09
C LEU A 246 16.87 11.77 23.47
N GLN A 247 16.60 10.46 23.52
CA GLN A 247 16.62 9.68 24.76
C GLN A 247 18.05 9.55 25.31
N ASN A 248 19.03 9.26 24.46
CA ASN A 248 20.40 9.01 24.91
C ASN A 248 21.25 10.29 25.02
N GLN A 249 20.73 11.44 24.59
CA GLN A 249 21.42 12.75 24.50
C GLN A 249 22.72 12.72 23.68
N GLY A 250 22.91 11.70 22.83
CA GLY A 250 24.16 11.44 22.11
C GLY A 250 25.37 11.22 23.04
N PRO A 251 26.52 10.80 22.49
CA PRO A 251 27.76 10.83 23.26
C PRO A 251 28.15 12.29 23.52
N LYS A 252 28.17 12.70 24.80
CA LYS A 252 28.39 14.11 25.19
C LYS A 252 29.82 14.61 24.91
N GLY A 253 30.75 13.70 24.71
CA GLY A 253 32.14 14.01 24.43
C GLY A 253 33.05 12.80 24.51
N ILE A 254 34.29 12.98 24.07
CA ILE A 254 35.37 11.99 24.19
C ILE A 254 36.32 12.46 25.29
N LEU A 255 36.69 11.54 26.18
CA LEU A 255 37.82 11.72 27.09
C LEU A 255 39.09 11.22 26.41
N SER A 256 40.02 12.12 26.10
CA SER A 256 41.34 11.77 25.57
C SER A 256 42.41 12.00 26.64
N ALA A 257 43.31 11.03 26.82
CA ALA A 257 44.51 11.20 27.63
C ALA A 257 45.55 12.03 26.86
N ASP A 258 46.25 12.94 27.55
CA ASP A 258 47.43 13.60 26.99
C ASP A 258 48.55 12.57 26.74
N GLU A 259 49.36 12.80 25.69
CA GLU A 259 50.49 11.95 25.29
C GLU A 259 51.53 11.70 26.41
N SER A 260 51.50 12.51 27.47
CA SER A 260 52.39 12.39 28.64
C SER A 260 51.89 11.45 29.74
N ASN A 261 50.70 10.86 29.60
CA ASN A 261 50.15 9.93 30.60
C ASN A 261 50.40 8.48 30.19
N ASP A 262 50.86 7.66 31.13
CA ASP A 262 51.09 6.22 31.00
C ASP A 262 49.75 5.42 31.02
N PHE A 263 48.77 5.93 30.27
CA PHE A 263 47.39 5.46 30.28
C PHE A 263 47.25 4.28 29.31
N GLY A 264 47.67 3.10 29.78
CA GLY A 264 47.64 1.87 28.98
C GLY A 264 46.22 1.36 28.64
N PRO A 265 46.07 0.45 27.66
CA PRO A 265 44.78 -0.10 27.22
C PRO A 265 43.97 -0.73 28.35
N GLU A 266 44.65 -1.29 29.36
CA GLU A 266 44.05 -1.93 30.52
C GLU A 266 43.40 -0.92 31.49
N ALA A 267 44.03 0.24 31.70
CA ALA A 267 43.47 1.33 32.51
C ALA A 267 42.28 1.99 31.82
N ALA A 268 42.33 2.14 30.49
CA ALA A 268 41.20 2.58 29.68
C ALA A 268 40.03 1.57 29.70
N GLY A 269 40.36 0.27 29.67
CA GLY A 269 39.38 -0.82 29.81
C GLY A 269 38.67 -0.80 31.16
N LYS A 270 39.41 -0.65 32.26
CA LYS A 270 38.83 -0.50 33.61
C LYS A 270 38.00 0.78 33.75
N LEU A 271 38.47 1.91 33.21
CA LEU A 271 37.70 3.15 33.28
C LEU A 271 36.43 3.08 32.43
N LYS A 272 36.46 2.38 31.29
CA LYS A 272 35.29 2.05 30.49
C LYS A 272 34.34 1.11 31.25
N GLU A 273 34.86 0.06 31.88
CA GLU A 273 34.07 -0.89 32.66
C GLU A 273 33.45 -0.23 33.91
N ASP A 274 34.19 0.58 34.65
CA ASP A 274 33.69 1.40 35.76
C ASP A 274 32.65 2.40 35.26
N PHE A 275 32.84 3.00 34.08
CA PHE A 275 31.82 3.83 33.44
C PHE A 275 30.56 3.02 33.09
N TYR A 276 30.67 1.86 32.44
CA TYR A 276 29.51 1.04 32.14
C TYR A 276 28.87 0.41 33.38
N ASN A 277 29.60 0.15 34.46
CA ASN A 277 29.03 -0.37 35.70
C ASN A 277 28.37 0.74 36.53
N GLN A 278 28.89 1.97 36.47
CA GLN A 278 28.34 3.14 37.18
C GLN A 278 27.20 3.83 36.41
N TYR A 279 27.18 3.73 35.07
CA TYR A 279 26.21 4.38 34.19
C TYR A 279 25.38 3.41 33.33
N GLY A 280 25.83 2.18 33.12
CA GLY A 280 25.13 1.14 32.35
C GLY A 280 24.32 0.21 33.25
N THR A 281 23.27 0.74 33.87
CA THR A 281 22.23 -0.10 34.46
C THR A 281 21.40 -0.72 33.34
N LYS A 282 21.54 -2.04 33.15
CA LYS A 282 20.44 -2.86 32.62
C LYS A 282 19.27 -2.74 33.59
N THR A 283 18.16 -2.14 33.17
CA THR A 283 16.88 -2.35 33.86
C THR A 283 15.74 -2.49 32.87
N GLN A 284 14.92 -3.50 33.14
CA GLN A 284 13.84 -4.04 32.33
C GLN A 284 12.60 -3.13 32.22
N ALA A 285 12.62 -1.93 32.83
CA ALA A 285 11.50 -1.00 32.80
C ALA A 285 11.96 0.44 33.11
N GLY A 286 12.01 1.29 32.09
CA GLY A 286 11.68 2.71 32.17
C GLY A 286 12.56 3.69 32.98
N ILE A 287 12.98 4.73 32.25
CA ILE A 287 13.25 6.13 32.69
C ILE A 287 14.68 6.48 33.13
N LEU A 288 15.42 7.04 32.16
CA LEU A 288 16.18 8.30 32.21
C LEU A 288 16.44 8.94 33.60
N LYS A 289 17.61 8.68 34.18
CA LYS A 289 18.27 9.60 35.12
C LYS A 289 19.78 9.40 35.06
N ASN A 290 20.49 10.03 34.14
CA ASN A 290 21.95 10.24 34.25
C ASN A 290 22.47 11.39 33.35
N ALA A 291 21.64 12.40 33.06
CA ALA A 291 22.11 13.60 32.39
C ALA A 291 22.82 14.53 33.40
N GLY A 292 24.15 14.62 33.33
CA GLY A 292 24.91 15.74 33.90
C GLY A 292 25.87 15.47 35.06
N LYS A 293 26.41 14.25 35.22
CA LYS A 293 27.48 14.00 36.20
C LYS A 293 28.86 14.08 35.53
N ILE A 294 29.71 14.97 36.04
CA ILE A 294 31.07 15.21 35.57
C ILE A 294 31.99 14.11 36.14
N LEU A 295 32.72 13.42 35.26
CA LEU A 295 33.78 12.49 35.64
C LEU A 295 35.01 13.28 36.09
N ILE A 296 35.50 13.02 37.30
CA ILE A 296 36.81 13.51 37.76
C ILE A 296 37.77 12.32 37.68
N ALA A 297 38.63 12.31 36.66
CA ALA A 297 39.73 11.35 36.58
C ALA A 297 40.97 11.91 37.31
N GLY A 298 41.75 11.04 37.96
CA GLY A 298 43.00 11.41 38.65
C GLY A 298 44.17 11.75 37.72
N ALA A 299 43.93 11.84 36.40
CA ALA A 299 44.90 12.18 35.37
C ALA A 299 44.39 13.37 34.54
N LYS A 300 45.30 14.15 33.95
CA LYS A 300 44.93 15.23 33.02
C LYS A 300 44.25 14.61 31.79
N LEU A 301 42.93 14.68 31.73
CA LEU A 301 42.13 14.26 30.59
C LEU A 301 41.54 15.50 29.91
N ASN A 302 41.65 15.56 28.60
CA ASN A 302 40.99 16.58 27.79
C ASN A 302 39.58 16.10 27.42
N TRP A 303 38.58 16.93 27.73
CA TRP A 303 37.19 16.69 27.33
C TRP A 303 36.92 17.40 26.00
N ILE A 304 36.66 16.62 24.96
CA ILE A 304 36.21 17.16 23.67
C ILE A 304 34.69 17.08 23.65
N ASN A 305 34.03 18.24 23.79
CA ASN A 305 32.57 18.33 23.75
C ASN A 305 32.08 18.06 22.32
N MET A 306 31.29 17.02 22.14
CA MET A 306 30.56 16.81 20.89
C MET A 306 29.20 17.49 21.05
N GLY A 307 29.11 18.74 20.56
CA GLY A 307 27.87 19.53 20.60
C GLY A 307 26.74 18.92 19.76
N LEU A 308 25.53 19.50 19.88
CA LEU A 308 24.36 19.14 19.09
C LEU A 308 24.74 19.05 17.60
N SER A 309 24.48 17.87 17.03
CA SER A 309 25.10 17.46 15.79
C SER A 309 24.37 18.06 14.58
N PRO A 310 25.08 18.51 13.52
CA PRO A 310 24.53 18.84 12.19
C PRO A 310 23.52 17.82 11.61
N ILE A 311 23.49 16.63 12.20
CA ILE A 311 22.54 15.54 11.95
C ILE A 311 21.07 15.97 12.11
N ASP A 312 20.71 16.81 13.09
CA ASP A 312 19.30 17.14 13.35
C ASP A 312 18.66 17.94 12.20
N LEU A 313 19.41 18.87 11.62
CA LEU A 313 18.96 19.65 10.45
C LEU A 313 18.86 18.76 9.20
N GLN A 314 19.84 17.90 8.99
CA GLN A 314 19.84 16.96 7.86
C GLN A 314 18.69 15.94 7.96
N LEU A 315 18.33 15.55 9.18
CA LEU A 315 17.21 14.65 9.44
C LEU A 315 15.87 15.31 9.07
N LEU A 316 15.67 16.57 9.47
CA LEU A 316 14.46 17.33 9.13
C LEU A 316 14.30 17.51 7.60
N GLU A 317 15.40 17.77 6.88
CA GLU A 317 15.37 17.85 5.42
C GLU A 317 15.04 16.50 4.77
N SER A 318 15.61 15.40 5.30
CA SER A 318 15.33 14.04 4.85
C SER A 318 13.85 13.65 5.05
N GLU A 319 13.23 14.09 6.15
CA GLU A 319 11.79 13.86 6.39
C GLU A 319 10.91 14.55 5.34
N LYS A 320 11.22 15.79 4.95
CA LYS A 320 10.50 16.49 3.88
C LYS A 320 10.59 15.76 2.54
N VAL A 321 11.78 15.30 2.17
CA VAL A 321 12.00 14.53 0.93
C VAL A 321 11.22 13.22 0.98
N THR A 322 11.24 12.53 2.11
CA THR A 322 10.49 11.29 2.33
C THR A 322 8.98 11.51 2.19
N LEU A 323 8.43 12.57 2.79
CA LEU A 323 7.01 12.91 2.62
C LEU A 323 6.63 13.10 1.15
N ARG A 324 7.47 13.82 0.38
CA ARG A 324 7.24 14.04 -1.06
C ARG A 324 7.31 12.75 -1.88
N GLU A 325 8.30 11.89 -1.61
CA GLU A 325 8.39 10.58 -2.25
C GLU A 325 7.14 9.73 -1.98
N LEU A 326 6.66 9.69 -0.72
CA LEU A 326 5.43 8.98 -0.37
C LEU A 326 4.21 9.58 -1.08
N CYS A 327 4.09 10.91 -1.09
CA CYS A 327 3.01 11.60 -1.79
C CYS A 327 3.00 11.28 -3.29
N ASN A 328 4.17 11.24 -3.93
CA ASN A 328 4.31 10.90 -5.35
C ASN A 328 3.84 9.47 -5.65
N VAL A 329 4.18 8.50 -4.79
CA VAL A 329 3.74 7.10 -4.96
C VAL A 329 2.22 6.96 -4.88
N TYR A 330 1.56 7.80 -4.06
CA TYR A 330 0.11 7.85 -3.93
C TYR A 330 -0.58 8.78 -4.94
N GLY A 331 0.16 9.51 -5.76
CA GLY A 331 -0.39 10.49 -6.70
C GLY A 331 -1.09 11.66 -6.01
N VAL A 332 -0.67 12.04 -4.80
CA VAL A 332 -1.23 13.17 -4.05
C VAL A 332 -0.22 14.32 -3.95
N ASN A 333 -0.72 15.54 -3.88
CA ASN A 333 0.13 16.73 -3.77
C ASN A 333 0.60 16.94 -2.32
N SER A 334 1.92 17.12 -2.11
CA SER A 334 2.53 17.30 -0.79
C SER A 334 2.03 18.56 -0.05
N ALA A 335 1.53 19.57 -0.77
CA ALA A 335 0.94 20.77 -0.19
C ALA A 335 -0.23 20.47 0.76
N LEU A 336 -0.93 19.35 0.54
CA LEU A 336 -2.05 18.90 1.38
C LEU A 336 -1.59 18.43 2.78
N PHE A 337 -0.29 18.17 2.95
CA PHE A 337 0.32 17.62 4.17
C PHE A 337 1.26 18.62 4.84
N ASN A 338 0.96 19.92 4.72
CA ASN A 338 1.70 21.01 5.36
C ASN A 338 3.16 21.18 4.91
N ASP A 339 3.52 20.72 3.71
CA ASP A 339 4.83 20.96 3.11
C ASP A 339 5.09 22.48 2.97
N PRO A 340 6.07 23.06 3.71
CA PRO A 340 6.29 24.51 3.78
C PRO A 340 6.64 25.14 2.43
N ASP A 341 7.24 24.39 1.50
CA ASP A 341 7.72 24.95 0.24
C ASP A 341 6.61 25.04 -0.83
N ASN A 342 5.41 24.51 -0.55
CA ASN A 342 4.31 24.43 -1.52
C ASN A 342 2.96 25.03 -1.02
N LYS A 343 3.01 25.98 -0.06
CA LYS A 343 1.81 26.49 0.66
C LYS A 343 1.06 27.67 0.02
N THR A 344 1.18 27.92 -1.28
CA THR A 344 0.41 29.04 -1.87
C THR A 344 -1.09 28.71 -1.89
N TYR A 345 -1.97 29.67 -1.58
CA TYR A 345 -3.43 29.43 -1.50
C TYR A 345 -4.03 28.91 -2.82
N ASN A 346 -3.53 29.42 -3.94
CA ASN A 346 -3.91 28.94 -5.28
C ASN A 346 -3.50 27.47 -5.46
N ASN A 347 -2.26 27.12 -5.10
CA ASN A 347 -1.77 25.73 -5.14
C ASN A 347 -2.61 24.81 -4.25
N MET A 348 -3.06 25.26 -3.07
CA MET A 348 -3.92 24.45 -2.21
C MET A 348 -5.33 24.22 -2.80
N LYS A 349 -5.90 25.20 -3.50
CA LYS A 349 -7.20 25.04 -4.15
C LYS A 349 -7.11 24.11 -5.35
N GLU A 350 -6.04 24.23 -6.14
CA GLU A 350 -5.76 23.35 -7.27
C GLU A 350 -5.44 21.93 -6.80
N ALA A 351 -4.58 21.76 -5.78
CA ALA A 351 -4.27 20.47 -5.18
C ALA A 351 -5.51 19.73 -4.64
N LYS A 352 -6.48 20.47 -4.06
CA LYS A 352 -7.76 19.90 -3.61
C LYS A 352 -8.70 19.50 -4.76
N LYS A 353 -8.48 20.03 -5.96
CA LYS A 353 -9.28 19.72 -7.15
C LYS A 353 -8.65 18.56 -7.95
N GLU A 354 -7.32 18.44 -7.90
CA GLU A 354 -6.57 17.31 -8.47
C GLU A 354 -6.75 16.02 -7.65
N MET A 355 -6.93 16.17 -6.33
CA MET A 355 -7.32 15.09 -5.42
C MET A 355 -8.80 14.75 -5.57
#